data_AF-A0A7C0ZLF3-F1
#
_entry.id   AF-A0A7C0ZLF3-F1
#
_cell.length_a   1.000
_cell.length_b   1.000
_cell.length_c   1.000
_cell.angle_alpha   90.00
_cell.angle_beta   90.00
_cell.angle_gamma   90.00
#
_symmetry.space_group_name_H-M   'P 1'
#
loop_
_entity.id
_entity.type
_entity.pdbx_description
1 polymer ?
#
loop_
_entity_poly.entity_id
_entity_poly.type
_entity_poly.pdbx_seq_one_letter_code
_entity_poly.pdbx_strand_id
1 'polypeptide(L)'
;VYERGKLRKDVWDLIFANIRLPIVAEDMKAEIGSCVVGERGLLGIMERYGIDVFERHKEYLFSATEKMMRAEIAAIPAGEYRGESTVFYDGKNPGSKYQIRVLITVKKDGIVFDYTATDPQTPGFVNGTFTSSASATILTFLQMVNPDIPHNDGMVRPIEIIIPAGTILNARYPAATTYGNHLCPNNADAIMRALGPVIPDRVTAEWGELLCALTTGIDPRKNEPYVDIGFMGLKGGSGAIKGCDGYDHIGMIDASGGILDQDYEMFEQQTPHLLLEHEYWCDSAGAGEWRGGLGVQTRFVIGSDNTRVVTFGDGDIEPAFGVHGGKPGTLNIIKLIYPGDKVYTATTKDLIENVPKGTVFFQQAGGGGGYGEPYGRSPEKVFQDVRNEVLSPDQARKLYGVVINVETMTLDRQETENLRTGFKI
;
A
#
# COMPACT_ATOMS: atom_id res chain seq x y z
N VAL A 1 15.71 6.22 -26.46
CA VAL A 1 14.86 5.38 -27.36
C VAL A 1 14.42 6.13 -28.61
N TYR A 2 14.22 7.45 -28.53
CA TYR A 2 14.14 8.33 -29.69
C TYR A 2 15.37 9.25 -29.75
N GLU A 3 15.77 9.62 -30.95
CA GLU A 3 16.81 10.61 -31.21
C GLU A 3 16.31 11.57 -32.29
N ARG A 4 16.25 12.88 -31.97
CA ARG A 4 15.77 13.94 -32.88
C ARG A 4 14.41 13.61 -33.53
N GLY A 5 13.47 13.12 -32.71
CA GLY A 5 12.13 12.73 -33.17
C GLY A 5 12.05 11.43 -33.97
N LYS A 6 13.16 10.70 -34.12
CA LYS A 6 13.19 9.42 -34.83
C LYS A 6 13.42 8.25 -33.86
N LEU A 7 12.65 7.19 -34.04
CA LEU A 7 12.83 5.96 -33.27
C LEU A 7 14.22 5.38 -33.54
N ARG A 8 14.99 5.12 -32.48
CA ARG A 8 16.23 4.35 -32.56
C ARG A 8 15.90 2.87 -32.54
N LYS A 9 15.67 2.32 -33.73
CA LYS A 9 15.22 0.92 -33.91
C LYS A 9 16.19 -0.08 -33.27
N ASP A 10 17.49 0.17 -33.36
CA ASP A 10 18.54 -0.63 -32.73
C ASP A 10 18.39 -0.71 -31.20
N VAL A 11 18.13 0.43 -30.56
CA VAL A 11 17.92 0.49 -29.10
C VAL A 11 16.58 -0.11 -28.71
N TRP A 12 15.53 0.16 -29.49
CA TRP A 12 14.20 -0.41 -29.28
C TRP A 12 14.24 -1.93 -29.35
N ASP A 13 14.81 -2.49 -30.43
CA ASP A 13 14.94 -3.93 -30.62
C ASP A 13 15.78 -4.57 -29.51
N LEU A 14 16.85 -3.92 -29.04
CA LEU A 14 17.66 -4.41 -27.93
C LEU A 14 16.83 -4.54 -26.64
N ILE A 15 16.01 -3.54 -26.32
CA ILE A 15 15.15 -3.58 -25.13
C ILE A 15 14.12 -4.71 -25.27
N PHE A 16 13.39 -4.77 -26.38
CA PHE A 16 12.30 -5.72 -26.56
C PHE A 16 12.76 -7.15 -26.86
N ALA A 17 14.01 -7.36 -27.28
CA ALA A 17 14.62 -8.69 -27.31
C ALA A 17 14.74 -9.33 -25.91
N ASN A 18 14.68 -8.52 -24.84
CA ASN A 18 14.76 -8.98 -23.45
C ASN A 18 13.38 -9.02 -22.75
N ILE A 19 12.29 -8.73 -23.47
CA ILE A 19 10.94 -8.66 -22.91
C ILE A 19 10.08 -9.77 -23.50
N ARG A 20 9.33 -10.46 -22.63
CA ARG A 20 8.50 -11.62 -23.01
C ARG A 20 7.12 -11.26 -23.53
N LEU A 21 6.60 -10.10 -23.13
CA LEU A 21 5.24 -9.66 -23.43
C LEU A 21 5.28 -8.43 -24.34
N PRO A 22 4.71 -8.51 -25.56
CA PRO A 22 4.77 -7.43 -26.52
C PRO A 22 4.00 -6.17 -26.06
N ILE A 23 3.02 -6.32 -25.15
CA ILE A 23 2.22 -5.19 -24.64
C ILE A 23 3.05 -4.10 -23.95
N VAL A 24 4.19 -4.46 -23.35
CA VAL A 24 5.11 -3.50 -22.71
C VAL A 24 5.61 -2.45 -23.71
N ALA A 25 5.62 -2.79 -25.00
CA ALA A 25 5.94 -1.85 -26.07
C ALA A 25 4.88 -0.75 -26.22
N GLU A 26 3.61 -1.08 -25.99
CA GLU A 26 2.52 -0.12 -26.03
C GLU A 26 2.53 0.79 -24.80
N ASP A 27 2.86 0.27 -23.60
CA ASP A 27 3.05 1.09 -22.41
C ASP A 27 4.14 2.15 -22.63
N MET A 28 5.28 1.72 -23.17
CA MET A 28 6.39 2.62 -23.48
C MET A 28 6.03 3.66 -24.55
N LYS A 29 5.20 3.30 -25.55
CA LYS A 29 4.68 4.27 -26.53
C LYS A 29 3.71 5.25 -25.87
N ALA A 30 2.87 4.81 -24.95
CA ALA A 30 1.93 5.66 -24.21
C ALA A 30 2.69 6.68 -23.33
N GLU A 31 3.76 6.26 -22.65
CA GLU A 31 4.66 7.16 -21.91
C GLU A 31 5.29 8.22 -22.84
N ILE A 32 5.80 7.81 -24.00
CA ILE A 32 6.35 8.73 -25.00
C ILE A 32 5.28 9.71 -25.49
N GLY A 33 4.07 9.23 -25.78
CA GLY A 33 2.94 10.06 -26.19
C GLY A 33 2.59 11.12 -25.13
N SER A 34 2.62 10.73 -23.86
CA SER A 34 2.40 11.64 -22.73
C SER A 34 3.45 12.74 -22.66
N CYS A 35 4.73 12.39 -22.85
CA CYS A 35 5.82 13.37 -22.93
C CYS A 35 5.63 14.37 -24.09
N VAL A 36 5.17 13.92 -25.26
CA VAL A 36 4.89 14.80 -26.41
C VAL A 36 3.76 15.78 -26.14
N VAL A 37 2.71 15.34 -25.43
CA VAL A 37 1.62 16.23 -25.00
C VAL A 37 2.13 17.26 -24.00
N GLY A 38 2.94 16.85 -23.02
CA GLY A 38 3.58 17.74 -22.05
C GLY A 38 4.50 18.78 -22.71
N GLU A 39 5.36 18.34 -23.64
CA GLU A 39 6.23 19.20 -24.43
C GLU A 39 5.44 20.28 -25.17
N ARG A 40 4.36 19.91 -25.86
CA ARG A 40 3.50 20.86 -26.58
C ARG A 40 2.91 21.92 -25.65
N GLY A 41 2.46 21.52 -24.46
CA GLY A 41 1.95 22.45 -23.45
C GLY A 41 3.00 23.45 -22.99
N LEU A 42 4.20 22.96 -22.65
CA LEU A 42 5.31 23.81 -22.21
C LEU A 42 5.76 24.78 -23.32
N LEU A 43 5.91 24.30 -24.55
CA LEU A 43 6.28 25.13 -25.70
C LEU A 43 5.24 26.23 -25.95
N GLY A 44 3.94 25.93 -25.85
CA GLY A 44 2.89 26.95 -26.01
C GLY A 44 2.94 28.06 -24.96
N ILE A 45 3.31 27.72 -23.71
CA ILE A 45 3.54 28.72 -22.65
C ILE A 45 4.77 29.58 -22.99
N MET A 46 5.87 28.94 -23.40
CA MET A 46 7.11 29.64 -23.74
C MET A 46 6.98 30.53 -24.98
N GLU A 47 6.21 30.11 -25.99
CA GLU A 47 5.94 30.92 -27.18
C GLU A 47 5.14 32.18 -26.84
N ARG A 48 4.16 32.06 -25.95
CA ARG A 48 3.29 33.18 -25.56
C ARG A 48 3.97 34.18 -24.62
N TYR A 49 4.77 33.69 -23.68
CA TYR A 49 5.31 34.52 -22.58
C TYR A 49 6.82 34.69 -22.62
N GLY A 50 7.54 33.91 -23.41
CA GLY A 50 9.00 33.87 -23.44
C GLY A 50 9.61 32.98 -22.34
N ILE A 51 10.78 32.41 -22.63
CA ILE A 51 11.49 31.50 -21.74
C ILE A 51 11.86 32.16 -20.39
N ASP A 52 12.27 33.42 -20.41
CA ASP A 52 12.67 34.14 -19.19
C ASP A 52 11.50 34.31 -18.21
N VAL A 53 10.29 34.55 -18.74
CA VAL A 53 9.08 34.69 -17.93
C VAL A 53 8.69 33.34 -17.35
N PHE A 54 8.75 32.27 -18.15
CA PHE A 54 8.50 30.90 -17.69
C PHE A 54 9.45 30.51 -16.54
N GLU A 55 10.75 30.69 -16.73
CA GLU A 55 11.77 30.34 -15.73
C GLU A 55 11.57 31.11 -14.41
N ARG A 56 11.29 32.41 -14.49
CA ARG A 56 11.00 33.23 -13.30
C ARG A 56 9.75 32.77 -12.55
N HIS A 57 8.67 32.45 -13.26
CA HIS A 57 7.43 31.99 -12.61
C HIS A 57 7.59 30.59 -12.03
N LYS A 58 8.31 29.69 -12.71
CA LYS A 58 8.66 28.36 -12.20
C LYS A 58 9.40 28.48 -10.87
N GLU A 59 10.45 29.30 -10.80
CA GLU A 59 11.22 29.45 -9.55
C GLU A 59 10.40 30.15 -8.46
N TYR A 60 9.54 31.10 -8.82
CA TYR A 60 8.60 31.71 -7.87
C TYR A 60 7.63 30.67 -7.28
N LEU A 61 7.07 29.78 -8.11
CA LEU A 61 6.20 28.70 -7.67
C LEU A 61 6.93 27.75 -6.71
N PHE A 62 8.16 27.36 -7.04
CA PHE A 62 8.97 26.49 -6.17
C PHE A 62 9.28 27.18 -4.84
N SER A 63 9.70 28.45 -4.87
CA SER A 63 9.96 29.23 -3.65
C SER A 63 8.71 29.42 -2.78
N ALA A 64 7.54 29.61 -3.39
CA ALA A 64 6.28 29.73 -2.68
C ALA A 64 5.88 28.42 -2.00
N THR A 65 5.94 27.30 -2.72
CA THR A 65 5.70 25.96 -2.18
C THR A 65 6.67 25.62 -1.07
N GLU A 66 7.97 25.91 -1.24
CA GLU A 66 8.99 25.68 -0.21
C GLU A 66 8.66 26.43 1.09
N LYS A 67 8.23 27.69 0.99
CA LYS A 67 7.80 28.47 2.15
C LYS A 67 6.60 27.84 2.86
N MET A 68 5.61 27.33 2.10
CA MET A 68 4.45 26.63 2.67
C MET A 68 4.88 25.35 3.39
N MET A 69 5.76 24.56 2.76
CA MET A 69 6.23 23.31 3.35
C MET A 69 7.07 23.54 4.61
N ARG A 70 7.96 24.54 4.62
CA ARG A 70 8.72 24.92 5.82
C ARG A 70 7.80 25.37 6.97
N ALA A 71 6.67 26.01 6.65
CA ALA A 71 5.68 26.37 7.67
C ALA A 71 4.95 25.14 8.25
N GLU A 72 4.63 24.15 7.41
CA GLU A 72 4.08 22.87 7.89
C GLU A 72 5.06 22.12 8.79
N ILE A 73 6.33 22.03 8.39
CA ILE A 73 7.39 21.39 9.19
C ILE A 73 7.56 22.12 10.54
N ALA A 74 7.52 23.46 10.54
CA ALA A 74 7.66 24.26 11.76
C ALA A 74 6.50 24.07 12.76
N ALA A 75 5.35 23.53 12.33
CA ALA A 75 4.23 23.18 13.22
C ALA A 75 4.44 21.85 13.94
N ILE A 76 5.36 21.01 13.47
CA ILE A 76 5.75 19.76 14.14
C ILE A 76 6.68 20.13 15.31
N PRO A 77 6.49 19.58 16.52
CA PRO A 77 7.39 19.86 17.63
C PRO A 77 8.85 19.54 17.26
N ALA A 78 9.76 20.48 17.53
CA ALA A 78 11.19 20.27 17.26
C ALA A 78 11.75 19.16 18.17
N GLY A 79 12.51 18.24 17.60
CA GLY A 79 13.01 17.09 18.34
C GLY A 79 13.56 15.98 17.45
N GLU A 80 13.90 14.88 18.11
CA GLU A 80 14.35 13.63 17.47
C GLU A 80 13.34 12.52 17.79
N TYR A 81 12.85 11.87 16.74
CA TYR A 81 11.83 10.83 16.83
C TYR A 81 12.32 9.56 16.17
N ARG A 82 12.08 8.41 16.80
CA ARG A 82 12.56 7.12 16.33
C ARG A 82 11.38 6.20 16.07
N GLY A 83 11.44 5.50 14.95
CA GLY A 83 10.48 4.46 14.62
C GLY A 83 11.13 3.32 13.86
N GLU A 84 10.53 2.15 13.98
CA GLU A 84 11.02 0.93 13.36
C GLU A 84 9.87 0.03 12.91
N SER A 85 10.12 -0.71 11.85
CA SER A 85 9.23 -1.73 11.30
C SER A 85 10.04 -2.94 10.86
N THR A 86 9.37 -4.08 10.77
CA THR A 86 10.00 -5.38 10.52
C THR A 86 9.57 -5.90 9.16
N VAL A 87 10.56 -6.24 8.33
CA VAL A 87 10.37 -6.94 7.06
C VAL A 87 10.61 -8.42 7.30
N PHE A 88 9.68 -9.28 6.90
CA PHE A 88 9.77 -10.72 7.12
C PHE A 88 10.12 -11.46 5.84
N TYR A 89 11.03 -12.41 5.92
CA TYR A 89 11.44 -13.29 4.82
C TYR A 89 11.97 -12.58 3.57
N ASP A 90 13.20 -12.90 3.16
CA ASP A 90 13.82 -12.31 1.96
C ASP A 90 13.56 -13.08 0.65
N GLY A 91 12.67 -14.09 0.67
CA GLY A 91 12.41 -14.97 -0.46
C GLY A 91 13.50 -16.01 -0.72
N LYS A 92 14.52 -16.12 0.15
CA LYS A 92 15.61 -17.10 0.02
C LYS A 92 15.90 -17.86 1.30
N ASN A 93 15.89 -17.18 2.44
CA ASN A 93 16.23 -17.69 3.76
C ASN A 93 14.97 -17.68 4.65
N PRO A 94 14.27 -18.82 4.78
CA PRO A 94 13.05 -18.91 5.59
C PRO A 94 13.26 -18.39 7.02
N GLY A 95 12.31 -17.58 7.51
CA GLY A 95 12.37 -17.00 8.85
C GLY A 95 13.35 -15.84 9.04
N SER A 96 14.02 -15.38 7.99
CA SER A 96 14.81 -14.15 8.04
C SER A 96 13.94 -12.94 8.40
N LYS A 97 14.53 -11.97 9.11
CA LYS A 97 13.90 -10.71 9.51
C LYS A 97 14.89 -9.58 9.33
N TYR A 98 14.39 -8.43 8.90
CA TYR A 98 15.18 -7.22 8.70
C TYR A 98 14.42 -6.03 9.28
N GLN A 99 15.11 -5.13 9.95
CA GLN A 99 14.51 -3.92 10.48
C GLN A 99 14.81 -2.71 9.60
N ILE A 100 13.75 -1.97 9.29
CA ILE A 100 13.84 -0.59 8.82
C ILE A 100 13.79 0.30 10.06
N ARG A 101 14.75 1.21 10.19
CA ARG A 101 14.87 2.12 11.34
C ARG A 101 15.07 3.53 10.83
N VAL A 102 14.22 4.45 11.26
CA VAL A 102 14.29 5.88 10.91
C VAL A 102 14.48 6.73 12.17
N LEU A 103 15.43 7.66 12.11
CA LEU A 103 15.56 8.78 13.02
C LEU A 103 15.10 10.05 12.29
N ILE A 104 14.01 10.63 12.76
CA ILE A 104 13.44 11.85 12.20
C ILE A 104 13.87 13.03 13.07
N THR A 105 14.64 13.96 12.52
CA THR A 105 15.07 15.18 13.21
C THR A 105 14.29 16.37 12.66
N VAL A 106 13.42 16.95 13.48
CA VAL A 106 12.63 18.13 13.13
C VAL A 106 13.35 19.38 13.64
N LYS A 107 13.69 20.29 12.71
CA LYS A 107 14.28 21.61 12.97
C LYS A 107 13.30 22.69 12.54
N LYS A 108 13.59 23.94 12.93
CA LYS A 108 12.73 25.10 12.63
C LYS A 108 12.49 25.30 11.13
N ASP A 109 13.46 24.97 10.30
CA ASP A 109 13.44 25.21 8.87
C ASP A 109 13.44 23.93 8.03
N GLY A 110 13.54 22.74 8.60
CA GLY A 110 13.60 21.51 7.79
C GLY A 110 13.48 20.25 8.61
N ILE A 111 13.40 19.13 7.91
CA ILE A 111 13.24 17.81 8.49
C ILE A 111 14.24 16.84 7.85
N VAL A 112 14.86 16.01 8.68
CA VAL A 112 15.84 15.00 8.24
C VAL A 112 15.29 13.62 8.56
N PHE A 113 15.25 12.74 7.57
CA PHE A 113 14.94 11.32 7.72
C PHE A 113 16.23 10.51 7.56
N ASP A 114 16.76 9.99 8.68
CA ASP A 114 18.01 9.24 8.72
C ASP A 114 17.77 7.74 8.92
N TYR A 115 18.08 6.96 7.89
CA TYR A 115 17.96 5.51 7.84
C TYR A 115 19.29 4.77 8.10
N THR A 116 20.31 5.45 8.62
CA THR A 116 21.65 4.87 8.80
C THR A 116 21.66 3.61 9.68
N ALA A 117 20.71 3.49 10.60
CA ALA A 117 20.57 2.33 11.47
C ALA A 117 19.78 1.16 10.84
N THR A 118 19.32 1.27 9.59
CA THR A 118 18.59 0.20 8.89
C THR A 118 19.49 -0.99 8.58
N ASP A 119 18.92 -2.20 8.62
CA ASP A 119 19.69 -3.43 8.40
C ASP A 119 20.35 -3.50 7.01
N PRO A 120 21.45 -4.28 6.87
CA PRO A 120 22.11 -4.50 5.59
C PRO A 120 21.17 -5.12 4.54
N GLN A 121 21.49 -4.90 3.27
CA GLN A 121 20.81 -5.55 2.15
C GLN A 121 20.84 -7.08 2.28
N THR A 122 19.78 -7.73 1.83
CA THR A 122 19.64 -9.19 1.86
C THR A 122 20.23 -9.87 0.61
N PRO A 123 20.73 -11.13 0.71
CA PRO A 123 21.03 -11.96 -0.47
C PRO A 123 19.79 -12.44 -1.24
N GLY A 124 18.58 -12.17 -0.76
CA GLY A 124 17.31 -12.38 -1.44
C GLY A 124 16.93 -11.23 -2.38
N PHE A 125 15.65 -11.16 -2.77
CA PHE A 125 15.15 -10.14 -3.71
C PHE A 125 14.40 -8.97 -3.03
N VAL A 126 14.30 -9.02 -1.71
CA VAL A 126 13.62 -8.02 -0.87
C VAL A 126 14.58 -6.87 -0.57
N ASN A 127 15.02 -6.15 -1.62
CA ASN A 127 15.86 -4.96 -1.48
C ASN A 127 15.29 -3.79 -2.27
N GLY A 128 15.29 -2.61 -1.67
CA GLY A 128 14.93 -1.33 -2.27
C GLY A 128 16.09 -0.65 -3.00
N THR A 129 15.74 0.19 -3.95
CA THR A 129 16.66 1.21 -4.50
C THR A 129 16.51 2.50 -3.70
N PHE A 130 17.56 3.33 -3.69
CA PHE A 130 17.50 4.66 -3.07
C PHE A 130 16.26 5.45 -3.51
N THR A 131 15.96 5.47 -4.81
CA THR A 131 14.86 6.25 -5.37
C THR A 131 13.50 5.73 -4.91
N SER A 132 13.32 4.41 -4.80
CA SER A 132 12.08 3.82 -4.28
C SER A 132 11.89 4.18 -2.80
N SER A 133 12.93 4.02 -1.98
CA SER A 133 12.84 4.29 -0.55
C SER A 133 12.74 5.79 -0.21
N ALA A 134 13.42 6.66 -0.97
CA ALA A 134 13.26 8.11 -0.85
C ALA A 134 11.85 8.55 -1.26
N SER A 135 11.29 8.00 -2.34
CA SER A 135 9.91 8.30 -2.77
C SER A 135 8.89 7.86 -1.73
N ALA A 136 9.06 6.66 -1.15
CA ALA A 136 8.24 6.18 -0.04
C ALA A 136 8.26 7.15 1.15
N THR A 137 9.46 7.61 1.53
CA THR A 137 9.64 8.57 2.63
C THR A 137 8.90 9.89 2.37
N ILE A 138 9.05 10.43 1.15
CA ILE A 138 8.37 11.66 0.75
C ILE A 138 6.86 11.44 0.79
N LEU A 139 6.35 10.41 0.10
CA LEU A 139 4.92 10.13 0.02
C LEU A 139 4.29 9.99 1.41
N THR A 140 4.88 9.19 2.30
CA THR A 140 4.36 9.03 3.66
C THR A 140 4.31 10.36 4.41
N PHE A 141 5.36 11.17 4.31
CA PHE A 141 5.35 12.47 4.97
C PHE A 141 4.30 13.41 4.37
N LEU A 142 4.11 13.36 3.05
CA LEU A 142 3.10 14.18 2.36
C LEU A 142 1.66 13.83 2.78
N GLN A 143 1.40 12.59 3.19
CA GLN A 143 0.10 12.19 3.76
C GLN A 143 -0.20 12.86 5.11
N MET A 144 0.79 13.47 5.76
CA MET A 144 0.68 14.07 7.10
C MET A 144 0.74 15.60 7.11
N VAL A 145 0.83 16.23 5.92
CA VAL A 145 0.86 17.69 5.77
C VAL A 145 -0.39 18.19 5.05
N ASN A 146 -0.53 19.51 4.97
CA ASN A 146 -1.67 20.12 4.29
C ASN A 146 -1.74 19.69 2.80
N PRO A 147 -2.84 19.04 2.37
CA PRO A 147 -2.99 18.57 0.99
C PRO A 147 -3.16 19.71 -0.04
N ASP A 148 -3.42 20.94 0.40
CA ASP A 148 -3.56 22.11 -0.48
C ASP A 148 -2.20 22.69 -0.94
N ILE A 149 -1.07 22.14 -0.46
CA ILE A 149 0.27 22.58 -0.88
C ILE A 149 0.56 22.07 -2.29
N PRO A 150 0.97 22.92 -3.26
CA PRO A 150 1.24 22.48 -4.61
C PRO A 150 2.39 21.46 -4.69
N HIS A 151 2.17 20.34 -5.38
CA HIS A 151 3.18 19.31 -5.59
C HIS A 151 4.20 19.73 -6.66
N ASN A 152 5.37 20.19 -6.23
CA ASN A 152 6.50 20.57 -7.09
C ASN A 152 7.84 20.49 -6.33
N ASP A 153 8.95 20.85 -7.00
CA ASP A 153 10.31 20.81 -6.43
C ASP A 153 10.44 21.55 -5.09
N GLY A 154 9.72 22.66 -4.90
CA GLY A 154 9.72 23.41 -3.65
C GLY A 154 9.28 22.59 -2.44
N MET A 155 8.41 21.61 -2.63
CA MET A 155 7.84 20.78 -1.56
C MET A 155 8.89 19.86 -0.92
N VAL A 156 9.90 19.45 -1.67
CA VAL A 156 10.92 18.49 -1.19
C VAL A 156 12.22 19.18 -0.76
N ARG A 157 12.45 20.45 -1.12
CA ARG A 157 13.63 21.24 -0.72
C ARG A 157 13.91 21.27 0.79
N PRO A 158 12.92 21.32 1.71
CA PRO A 158 13.21 21.33 3.14
C PRO A 158 13.34 19.92 3.76
N ILE A 159 13.34 18.86 2.93
CA ILE A 159 13.41 17.46 3.35
C ILE A 159 14.79 16.91 3.00
N GLU A 160 15.54 16.47 4.00
CA GLU A 160 16.78 15.74 3.83
C GLU A 160 16.55 14.25 4.09
N ILE A 161 17.04 13.39 3.19
CA ILE A 161 16.85 11.93 3.27
C ILE A 161 18.22 11.25 3.21
N ILE A 162 18.57 10.52 4.26
CA ILE A 162 19.85 9.83 4.40
C ILE A 162 19.59 8.33 4.39
N ILE A 163 19.94 7.66 3.29
CA ILE A 163 19.81 6.20 3.15
C ILE A 163 21.16 5.64 2.65
N PRO A 164 22.02 5.12 3.54
CA PRO A 164 23.34 4.63 3.15
C PRO A 164 23.26 3.48 2.17
N ALA A 165 24.11 3.53 1.13
CA ALA A 165 24.22 2.43 0.17
C ALA A 165 24.79 1.18 0.84
N GLY A 166 24.15 0.03 0.63
CA GLY A 166 24.47 -1.24 1.28
C GLY A 166 23.39 -1.73 2.26
N THR A 167 22.35 -0.93 2.48
CA THR A 167 21.19 -1.26 3.33
C THR A 167 20.07 -1.88 2.50
N ILE A 168 19.10 -2.50 3.17
CA ILE A 168 17.90 -3.06 2.51
C ILE A 168 17.07 -2.00 1.79
N LEU A 169 17.22 -0.70 2.13
CA LEU A 169 16.55 0.43 1.46
C LEU A 169 17.40 1.11 0.37
N ASN A 170 18.68 0.76 0.24
CA ASN A 170 19.54 1.29 -0.81
C ASN A 170 20.60 0.25 -1.17
N ALA A 171 20.15 -0.81 -1.83
CA ALA A 171 21.02 -1.92 -2.16
C ALA A 171 22.07 -1.57 -3.22
N ARG A 172 23.28 -2.10 -3.02
CA ARG A 172 24.35 -2.08 -4.00
C ARG A 172 24.26 -3.31 -4.91
N TYR A 173 24.62 -3.11 -6.17
CA TYR A 173 24.89 -4.20 -7.10
C TYR A 173 25.89 -5.20 -6.46
N PRO A 174 25.66 -6.53 -6.57
CA PRO A 174 24.71 -7.22 -7.44
C PRO A 174 23.38 -7.66 -6.77
N ALA A 175 22.98 -7.07 -5.64
CA ALA A 175 21.72 -7.48 -5.02
C ALA A 175 20.50 -7.20 -5.91
N ALA A 176 19.53 -8.11 -5.86
CA ALA A 176 18.30 -8.02 -6.63
C ALA A 176 17.33 -7.02 -5.98
N THR A 177 16.74 -6.15 -6.79
CA THR A 177 15.84 -5.07 -6.37
C THR A 177 14.46 -5.10 -7.05
N THR A 178 14.15 -6.18 -7.79
CA THR A 178 12.95 -6.28 -8.63
C THR A 178 11.64 -5.98 -7.90
N TYR A 179 11.54 -6.38 -6.63
CA TYR A 179 10.35 -6.12 -5.81
C TYR A 179 10.61 -5.08 -4.72
N GLY A 180 11.65 -4.25 -4.82
CA GLY A 180 12.01 -3.31 -3.75
C GLY A 180 10.92 -2.32 -3.32
N ASN A 181 9.90 -2.12 -4.15
CA ASN A 181 8.74 -1.27 -3.86
C ASN A 181 7.85 -1.81 -2.73
N HIS A 182 7.80 -3.13 -2.47
CA HIS A 182 6.99 -3.67 -1.36
C HIS A 182 7.54 -3.30 0.02
N LEU A 183 8.71 -2.66 0.11
CA LEU A 183 9.24 -2.10 1.35
C LEU A 183 8.60 -0.75 1.73
N CYS A 184 7.76 -0.17 0.85
CA CYS A 184 7.14 1.12 1.10
C CYS A 184 6.19 1.12 2.32
N PRO A 185 5.30 0.13 2.52
CA PRO A 185 4.48 0.06 3.73
C PRO A 185 5.31 0.02 5.01
N ASN A 186 6.32 -0.86 5.09
CA ASN A 186 7.20 -0.91 6.27
C ASN A 186 7.95 0.42 6.48
N ASN A 187 8.37 1.09 5.40
CA ASN A 187 8.96 2.43 5.53
C ASN A 187 7.94 3.42 6.13
N ALA A 188 6.70 3.39 5.64
CA ALA A 188 5.63 4.24 6.13
C ALA A 188 5.34 3.98 7.61
N ASP A 189 5.25 2.73 8.03
CA ASP A 189 5.03 2.34 9.43
C ASP A 189 6.14 2.86 10.34
N ALA A 190 7.41 2.76 9.92
CA ALA A 190 8.52 3.30 10.70
C ALA A 190 8.40 4.82 10.90
N ILE A 191 7.97 5.57 9.86
CA ILE A 191 7.72 7.01 9.96
C ILE A 191 6.50 7.31 10.85
N MET A 192 5.40 6.57 10.67
CA MET A 192 4.17 6.74 11.45
C MET A 192 4.40 6.45 12.93
N ARG A 193 5.15 5.40 13.27
CA ARG A 193 5.52 5.07 14.65
C ARG A 193 6.43 6.13 15.28
N ALA A 194 7.26 6.80 14.48
CA ALA A 194 8.11 7.90 14.96
C ALA A 194 7.30 9.18 15.22
N LEU A 195 6.45 9.59 14.29
CA LEU A 195 5.74 10.88 14.34
C LEU A 195 4.38 10.83 15.04
N GLY A 196 3.73 9.67 15.07
CA GLY A 196 2.41 9.46 15.69
C GLY A 196 2.30 9.99 17.12
N PRO A 197 3.29 9.78 18.02
CA PRO A 197 3.25 10.32 19.37
C PRO A 197 3.27 11.86 19.47
N VAL A 198 3.77 12.57 18.45
CA VAL A 198 3.95 14.03 18.50
C VAL A 198 3.01 14.83 17.60
N ILE A 199 2.46 14.20 16.55
CA ILE A 199 1.43 14.77 15.68
C ILE A 199 0.25 13.79 15.51
N PRO A 200 -0.38 13.31 16.60
CA PRO A 200 -1.36 12.21 16.60
C PRO A 200 -2.63 12.50 15.80
N ASP A 201 -2.92 13.77 15.53
CA ASP A 201 -4.09 14.20 14.77
C ASP A 201 -3.83 14.24 13.25
N ARG A 202 -2.59 13.96 12.81
CA ARG A 202 -2.14 13.98 11.40
C ARG A 202 -1.67 12.61 10.89
N VAL A 203 -1.60 11.62 11.78
CA VAL A 203 -1.06 10.29 11.48
C VAL A 203 -2.19 9.28 11.55
N THR A 204 -2.29 8.45 10.51
CA THR A 204 -3.22 7.32 10.51
C THR A 204 -2.66 6.17 11.37
N ALA A 205 -3.52 5.25 11.77
CA ALA A 205 -3.09 3.90 12.10
C ALA A 205 -2.39 3.25 10.89
N GLU A 206 -1.79 2.08 11.08
CA GLU A 206 -1.15 1.38 9.97
C GLU A 206 -2.20 0.87 8.98
N TRP A 207 -1.79 0.82 7.71
CA TRP A 207 -2.62 0.30 6.63
C TRP A 207 -2.42 -1.21 6.51
N GLY A 208 -3.42 -1.91 5.96
CA GLY A 208 -3.27 -3.31 5.58
C GLY A 208 -2.05 -3.47 4.67
N GLU A 209 -1.14 -4.35 5.08
CA GLU A 209 0.08 -4.63 4.35
C GLU A 209 -0.20 -5.18 2.94
N LEU A 210 0.68 -4.88 2.00
CA LEU A 210 0.58 -5.44 0.65
C LEU A 210 0.97 -6.91 0.70
N LEU A 211 0.07 -7.83 0.36
CA LEU A 211 0.44 -9.20 -0.04
C LEU A 211 -0.11 -9.48 -1.44
N CYS A 212 0.78 -9.57 -2.41
CA CYS A 212 0.45 -9.74 -3.81
C CYS A 212 0.53 -11.22 -4.23
N ALA A 213 -0.29 -11.61 -5.22
CA ALA A 213 -0.22 -12.92 -5.88
C ALA A 213 -0.27 -12.76 -7.40
N LEU A 214 0.88 -12.87 -8.04
CA LEU A 214 0.99 -12.77 -9.48
C LEU A 214 0.81 -14.15 -10.13
N THR A 215 -0.12 -14.27 -11.07
CA THR A 215 -0.36 -15.46 -11.88
C THR A 215 0.22 -15.30 -13.28
N THR A 216 0.96 -16.31 -13.76
CA THR A 216 1.40 -16.39 -15.17
C THR A 216 1.13 -17.76 -15.76
N GLY A 217 0.76 -17.82 -17.03
CA GLY A 217 0.57 -19.06 -17.75
C GLY A 217 0.27 -18.82 -19.23
N ILE A 218 -0.33 -19.83 -19.87
CA ILE A 218 -0.88 -19.72 -21.23
C ILE A 218 -2.41 -19.78 -21.12
N ASP A 219 -3.11 -18.80 -21.70
CA ASP A 219 -4.56 -18.84 -21.80
C ASP A 219 -4.95 -19.89 -22.86
N PRO A 220 -5.63 -21.00 -22.49
CA PRO A 220 -5.99 -22.06 -23.43
C PRO A 220 -7.03 -21.62 -24.47
N ARG A 221 -7.76 -20.51 -24.25
CA ARG A 221 -8.76 -19.97 -25.20
C ARG A 221 -8.11 -19.25 -26.36
N LYS A 222 -6.99 -18.57 -26.10
CA LYS A 222 -6.27 -17.71 -27.06
C LYS A 222 -4.94 -18.32 -27.52
N ASN A 223 -4.42 -19.29 -26.77
CA ASN A 223 -3.08 -19.85 -26.93
C ASN A 223 -1.97 -18.77 -26.84
N GLU A 224 -2.14 -17.84 -25.89
CA GLU A 224 -1.26 -16.69 -25.67
C GLU A 224 -0.80 -16.66 -24.21
N PRO A 225 0.42 -16.15 -23.93
CA PRO A 225 0.86 -15.94 -22.55
C PRO A 225 0.03 -14.85 -21.88
N TYR A 226 -0.25 -15.04 -20.58
CA TYR A 226 -0.83 -14.01 -19.73
C TYR A 226 0.02 -13.79 -18.48
N VAL A 227 -0.11 -12.59 -17.93
CA VAL A 227 0.34 -12.21 -16.58
C VAL A 227 -0.78 -11.39 -15.96
N ASP A 228 -1.08 -11.66 -14.70
CA ASP A 228 -1.97 -10.83 -13.90
C ASP A 228 -1.41 -10.71 -12.49
N ILE A 229 -1.43 -9.49 -11.94
CA ILE A 229 -0.89 -9.17 -10.62
C ILE A 229 -1.90 -9.45 -9.50
N GLY A 230 -3.18 -9.62 -9.85
CA GLY A 230 -4.26 -9.85 -8.89
C GLY A 230 -4.56 -8.60 -8.07
N PHE A 231 -4.63 -7.42 -8.70
CA PHE A 231 -4.85 -6.15 -7.99
C PHE A 231 -6.15 -6.16 -7.18
N MET A 232 -7.17 -6.86 -7.64
CA MET A 232 -8.41 -7.09 -6.89
C MET A 232 -8.19 -7.89 -5.59
N GLY A 233 -7.23 -8.81 -5.55
CA GLY A 233 -6.96 -9.64 -4.37
C GLY A 233 -6.18 -8.95 -3.26
N LEU A 234 -5.32 -7.99 -3.61
CA LEU A 234 -4.29 -7.42 -2.72
C LEU A 234 -4.68 -6.11 -2.04
N LYS A 235 -5.92 -5.62 -2.23
CA LYS A 235 -6.34 -4.31 -1.76
C LYS A 235 -6.92 -4.37 -0.33
N GLY A 236 -6.03 -4.28 0.66
CA GLY A 236 -6.42 -4.14 2.06
C GLY A 236 -7.12 -2.81 2.40
N GLY A 237 -7.47 -2.65 3.67
CA GLY A 237 -8.03 -1.40 4.20
C GLY A 237 -6.97 -0.42 4.70
N SER A 238 -7.24 0.88 4.64
CA SER A 238 -6.33 1.89 5.25
C SER A 238 -6.46 1.96 6.76
N GLY A 239 -5.45 2.51 7.44
CA GLY A 239 -5.56 2.80 8.86
C GLY A 239 -6.53 3.96 9.14
N ALA A 240 -7.23 3.89 10.27
CA ALA A 240 -8.10 4.96 10.74
C ALA A 240 -7.29 6.18 11.21
N ILE A 241 -7.92 7.36 11.23
CA ILE A 241 -7.34 8.57 11.82
C ILE A 241 -8.38 9.23 12.72
N LYS A 242 -7.92 10.09 13.64
CA LYS A 242 -8.84 10.90 14.44
C LYS A 242 -9.84 11.64 13.56
N GLY A 243 -11.11 11.39 13.79
CA GLY A 243 -12.23 11.98 13.04
C GLY A 243 -12.70 11.18 11.83
N CYS A 244 -11.98 10.15 11.38
CA CYS A 244 -12.31 9.42 10.16
C CYS A 244 -12.01 7.91 10.27
N ASP A 245 -13.00 7.08 9.95
CA ASP A 245 -12.75 5.64 9.73
C ASP A 245 -11.78 5.47 8.54
N GLY A 246 -11.01 4.39 8.54
CA GLY A 246 -10.17 4.04 7.38
C GLY A 246 -11.05 3.75 6.16
N TYR A 247 -10.56 4.13 4.98
CA TYR A 247 -11.12 3.75 3.70
C TYR A 247 -11.00 2.23 3.49
N ASP A 248 -12.15 1.59 3.29
CA ASP A 248 -12.29 0.18 2.95
C ASP A 248 -11.77 -0.10 1.53
N HIS A 249 -11.08 -1.22 1.31
CA HIS A 249 -10.62 -1.68 -0.02
C HIS A 249 -9.80 -0.64 -0.82
N ILE A 250 -9.13 0.29 -0.14
CA ILE A 250 -8.33 1.33 -0.79
C ILE A 250 -7.01 0.76 -1.33
N GLY A 251 -6.50 -0.28 -0.69
CA GLY A 251 -5.26 -0.95 -1.02
C GLY A 251 -4.05 -0.36 -0.32
N MET A 252 -2.90 -0.56 -0.93
CA MET A 252 -1.60 -0.27 -0.35
C MET A 252 -1.32 1.24 -0.21
N ILE A 253 -0.63 1.61 0.87
CA ILE A 253 -0.36 3.00 1.24
C ILE A 253 0.49 3.75 0.20
N ASP A 254 1.36 3.05 -0.51
CA ASP A 254 2.24 3.58 -1.56
C ASP A 254 1.47 4.05 -2.80
N ALA A 255 0.23 3.59 -2.99
CA ALA A 255 -0.67 4.10 -4.01
C ALA A 255 -1.61 5.19 -3.51
N SER A 256 -1.86 5.28 -2.19
CA SER A 256 -2.79 6.26 -1.59
C SER A 256 -4.17 6.31 -2.29
N GLY A 257 -4.68 5.15 -2.73
CA GLY A 257 -5.94 5.04 -3.48
C GLY A 257 -5.84 5.35 -4.98
N GLY A 258 -4.65 5.61 -5.53
CA GLY A 258 -4.42 5.86 -6.95
C GLY A 258 -4.51 4.61 -7.85
N ILE A 259 -4.39 3.40 -7.27
CA ILE A 259 -4.59 2.15 -7.99
C ILE A 259 -6.04 1.70 -7.80
N LEU A 260 -6.81 1.82 -8.88
CA LEU A 260 -8.19 1.34 -8.93
C LEU A 260 -8.24 -0.18 -8.93
N ASP A 261 -9.39 -0.70 -8.48
CA ASP A 261 -9.68 -2.12 -8.58
C ASP A 261 -9.81 -2.58 -10.04
N GLN A 262 -9.51 -3.85 -10.31
CA GLN A 262 -9.70 -4.44 -11.63
C GLN A 262 -11.19 -4.66 -11.91
N ASP A 263 -11.63 -4.34 -13.13
CA ASP A 263 -12.97 -4.68 -13.58
C ASP A 263 -13.11 -6.21 -13.69
N TYR A 264 -14.17 -6.76 -13.09
CA TYR A 264 -14.35 -8.21 -12.94
C TYR A 264 -14.57 -8.90 -14.29
N GLU A 265 -15.33 -8.29 -15.19
CA GLU A 265 -15.55 -8.84 -16.53
C GLU A 265 -14.26 -8.74 -17.35
N MET A 266 -13.52 -7.64 -17.22
CA MET A 266 -12.22 -7.48 -17.87
C MET A 266 -11.20 -8.51 -17.38
N PHE A 267 -11.19 -8.82 -16.08
CA PHE A 267 -10.33 -9.85 -15.50
C PHE A 267 -10.58 -11.22 -16.15
N GLU A 268 -11.83 -11.64 -16.29
CA GLU A 268 -12.19 -12.91 -16.94
C GLU A 268 -11.98 -12.90 -18.47
N GLN A 269 -12.08 -11.72 -19.10
CA GLN A 269 -11.79 -11.55 -20.52
C GLN A 269 -10.30 -11.61 -20.81
N GLN A 270 -9.46 -11.03 -19.95
CA GLN A 270 -8.01 -10.92 -20.15
C GLN A 270 -7.26 -12.16 -19.69
N THR A 271 -7.72 -12.80 -18.62
CA THR A 271 -7.10 -13.99 -18.03
C THR A 271 -8.00 -15.21 -18.19
N PRO A 272 -7.47 -16.45 -18.18
CA PRO A 272 -8.31 -17.64 -18.21
C PRO A 272 -9.00 -17.93 -16.87
N HIS A 273 -8.93 -17.02 -15.90
CA HIS A 273 -9.52 -17.22 -14.58
C HIS A 273 -11.03 -16.97 -14.59
N LEU A 274 -11.73 -17.60 -13.65
CA LEU A 274 -13.16 -17.39 -13.41
C LEU A 274 -13.33 -16.87 -11.99
N LEU A 275 -13.85 -15.65 -11.84
CA LEU A 275 -14.10 -15.05 -10.53
C LEU A 275 -15.28 -15.77 -9.87
N LEU A 276 -15.11 -16.15 -8.60
CA LEU A 276 -16.14 -16.78 -7.79
C LEU A 276 -16.71 -15.82 -6.76
N GLU A 277 -15.84 -14.98 -6.19
CA GLU A 277 -16.17 -14.12 -5.06
C GLU A 277 -15.16 -12.96 -5.03
N HIS A 278 -15.67 -11.75 -4.79
CA HIS A 278 -14.87 -10.60 -4.42
C HIS A 278 -15.73 -9.67 -3.56
N GLU A 279 -15.50 -9.68 -2.25
CA GLU A 279 -16.37 -9.03 -1.27
C GLU A 279 -15.56 -8.39 -0.14
N TYR A 280 -16.15 -7.44 0.58
CA TYR A 280 -15.57 -6.96 1.83
C TYR A 280 -15.43 -8.10 2.83
N TRP A 281 -14.27 -8.17 3.47
CA TRP A 281 -14.04 -9.19 4.49
C TRP A 281 -14.60 -8.73 5.84
N CYS A 282 -15.75 -9.30 6.23
CA CYS A 282 -16.36 -9.10 7.55
C CYS A 282 -15.32 -9.32 8.67
N ASP A 283 -15.33 -8.44 9.68
CA ASP A 283 -14.42 -8.47 10.83
C ASP A 283 -12.92 -8.25 10.52
N SER A 284 -12.57 -7.82 9.30
CA SER A 284 -11.15 -7.61 8.91
C SER A 284 -10.52 -6.35 9.48
N ALA A 285 -11.33 -5.34 9.79
CA ALA A 285 -10.85 -4.03 10.18
C ALA A 285 -10.49 -3.94 11.67
N GLY A 286 -9.42 -3.21 11.97
CA GLY A 286 -9.02 -2.90 13.34
C GLY A 286 -10.06 -2.04 14.05
N ALA A 287 -10.47 -2.48 15.23
CA ALA A 287 -11.47 -1.77 16.02
C ALA A 287 -10.90 -0.50 16.67
N GLY A 288 -11.68 0.57 16.70
CA GLY A 288 -11.34 1.82 17.38
C GLY A 288 -12.55 2.71 17.53
N GLU A 289 -12.39 3.87 18.17
CA GLU A 289 -13.42 4.93 18.07
C GLU A 289 -13.69 5.23 16.59
N TRP A 290 -12.59 5.28 15.82
CA TRP A 290 -12.61 5.16 14.38
C TRP A 290 -12.06 3.79 13.95
N ARG A 291 -12.83 3.07 13.14
CA ARG A 291 -12.51 1.72 12.66
C ARG A 291 -11.50 1.85 11.51
N GLY A 292 -10.50 0.98 11.44
CA GLY A 292 -9.66 0.87 10.23
C GLY A 292 -10.50 0.50 9.00
N GLY A 293 -9.97 0.58 7.80
CA GLY A 293 -10.66 0.13 6.59
C GLY A 293 -10.79 -1.39 6.55
N LEU A 294 -11.87 -1.89 5.95
CA LEU A 294 -12.04 -3.31 5.64
C LEU A 294 -11.07 -3.71 4.54
N GLY A 295 -10.56 -4.93 4.67
CA GLY A 295 -9.96 -5.63 3.56
C GLY A 295 -11.00 -6.37 2.71
N VAL A 296 -10.52 -7.25 1.84
CA VAL A 296 -11.35 -7.99 0.88
C VAL A 296 -11.01 -9.47 0.89
N GLN A 297 -12.00 -10.28 0.51
CA GLN A 297 -11.82 -11.69 0.20
C GLN A 297 -12.07 -11.92 -1.28
N THR A 298 -11.11 -12.54 -1.96
CA THR A 298 -11.13 -12.78 -3.40
C THR A 298 -10.91 -14.26 -3.67
N ARG A 299 -11.78 -14.86 -4.48
CA ARG A 299 -11.66 -16.24 -4.94
C ARG A 299 -11.87 -16.35 -6.43
N PHE A 300 -10.98 -17.05 -7.10
CA PHE A 300 -11.17 -17.38 -8.51
C PHE A 300 -10.64 -18.77 -8.84
N VAL A 301 -11.22 -19.41 -9.85
CA VAL A 301 -10.73 -20.67 -10.39
C VAL A 301 -9.64 -20.39 -11.42
N ILE A 302 -8.50 -21.04 -11.27
CA ILE A 302 -7.42 -21.01 -12.26
C ILE A 302 -7.84 -21.81 -13.49
N GLY A 303 -7.98 -21.18 -14.66
CA GLY A 303 -8.43 -21.86 -15.88
C GLY A 303 -7.34 -22.34 -16.83
N SER A 304 -6.06 -22.11 -16.54
CA SER A 304 -4.91 -22.63 -17.31
C SER A 304 -4.16 -23.73 -16.55
N ASP A 305 -3.63 -24.68 -17.31
CA ASP A 305 -2.67 -25.66 -16.79
C ASP A 305 -1.27 -25.04 -16.67
N ASN A 306 -0.45 -25.64 -15.80
CA ASN A 306 0.92 -25.20 -15.53
C ASN A 306 1.02 -23.72 -15.16
N THR A 307 0.03 -23.21 -14.42
CA THR A 307 0.03 -21.84 -13.93
C THR A 307 1.14 -21.69 -12.89
N ARG A 308 1.88 -20.59 -12.96
CA ARG A 308 2.85 -20.21 -11.94
C ARG A 308 2.26 -19.07 -11.11
N VAL A 309 2.32 -19.22 -9.79
CA VAL A 309 1.91 -18.21 -8.82
C VAL A 309 3.15 -17.72 -8.10
N VAL A 310 3.37 -16.40 -8.09
CA VAL A 310 4.45 -15.75 -7.34
C VAL A 310 3.83 -14.85 -6.31
N THR A 311 4.12 -15.09 -5.04
CA THR A 311 3.68 -14.22 -3.94
C THR A 311 4.83 -13.33 -3.47
N PHE A 312 4.53 -12.07 -3.17
CA PHE A 312 5.48 -11.11 -2.61
C PHE A 312 4.74 -10.04 -1.79
N GLY A 313 5.42 -9.41 -0.84
CA GLY A 313 4.82 -8.48 0.12
C GLY A 313 4.79 -9.05 1.55
N ASP A 314 4.04 -8.45 2.48
CA ASP A 314 4.03 -8.76 3.91
C ASP A 314 2.59 -8.84 4.48
N GLY A 315 2.44 -8.93 5.81
CA GLY A 315 1.15 -8.95 6.50
C GLY A 315 0.59 -10.33 6.84
N ASP A 316 1.30 -11.43 6.55
CA ASP A 316 0.92 -12.79 6.97
C ASP A 316 1.41 -13.14 8.38
N ILE A 317 2.34 -12.35 8.94
CA ILE A 317 2.94 -12.54 10.27
C ILE A 317 2.54 -11.44 11.26
N GLU A 318 2.60 -10.17 10.85
CA GLU A 318 2.28 -9.01 11.69
C GLU A 318 1.09 -8.26 11.05
N PRO A 319 0.00 -8.00 11.78
CA PRO A 319 -1.13 -7.26 11.25
C PRO A 319 -0.88 -5.75 11.33
N ALA A 320 -1.60 -4.98 10.53
CA ALA A 320 -1.62 -3.52 10.63
C ALA A 320 -2.01 -3.07 12.04
N PHE A 321 -1.14 -2.32 12.72
CA PHE A 321 -1.38 -1.87 14.09
C PHE A 321 -2.37 -0.72 14.20
N GLY A 322 -3.20 -0.81 15.24
CA GLY A 322 -4.00 0.31 15.72
C GLY A 322 -3.18 1.30 16.56
N VAL A 323 -3.67 2.52 16.68
CA VAL A 323 -3.02 3.60 17.44
C VAL A 323 -3.95 4.19 18.49
N HIS A 324 -3.38 4.77 19.55
CA HIS A 324 -4.12 5.45 20.63
C HIS A 324 -5.25 4.62 21.26
N GLY A 325 -5.02 3.31 21.46
CA GLY A 325 -6.01 2.38 22.02
C GLY A 325 -6.76 1.54 20.97
N GLY A 326 -6.64 1.92 19.70
CA GLY A 326 -7.14 1.15 18.57
C GLY A 326 -6.51 -0.24 18.49
N LYS A 327 -7.25 -1.18 17.91
CA LYS A 327 -6.89 -2.59 17.76
C LYS A 327 -6.32 -2.84 16.37
N PRO A 328 -5.45 -3.84 16.21
CA PRO A 328 -4.92 -4.22 14.91
C PRO A 328 -6.01 -4.76 13.99
N GLY A 329 -5.76 -4.68 12.67
CA GLY A 329 -6.55 -5.38 11.65
C GLY A 329 -6.25 -6.88 11.60
N THR A 330 -6.73 -7.56 10.56
CA THR A 330 -6.44 -8.98 10.30
C THR A 330 -5.16 -9.19 9.51
N LEU A 331 -4.63 -10.42 9.58
CA LEU A 331 -3.51 -10.86 8.75
C LEU A 331 -3.95 -11.16 7.31
N ASN A 332 -3.04 -10.96 6.37
CA ASN A 332 -3.17 -11.39 4.99
C ASN A 332 -3.05 -12.92 4.89
N ILE A 333 -3.82 -13.53 3.97
CA ILE A 333 -3.80 -14.97 3.72
C ILE A 333 -3.90 -15.24 2.22
N ILE A 334 -3.03 -16.11 1.70
CA ILE A 334 -3.18 -16.69 0.35
C ILE A 334 -3.19 -18.21 0.46
N LYS A 335 -4.18 -18.84 -0.19
CA LYS A 335 -4.32 -20.29 -0.29
C LYS A 335 -4.59 -20.72 -1.73
N LEU A 336 -4.07 -21.89 -2.09
CA LEU A 336 -4.43 -22.62 -3.29
C LEU A 336 -5.14 -23.91 -2.88
N ILE A 337 -6.37 -24.08 -3.34
CA ILE A 337 -7.19 -25.27 -3.09
C ILE A 337 -7.20 -26.07 -4.40
N TYR A 338 -6.37 -27.11 -4.45
CA TYR A 338 -6.19 -27.95 -5.63
C TYR A 338 -7.40 -28.87 -5.86
N PRO A 339 -7.58 -29.38 -7.08
CA PRO A 339 -8.54 -30.46 -7.34
C PRO A 339 -8.32 -31.64 -6.38
N GLY A 340 -9.40 -32.10 -5.73
CA GLY A 340 -9.32 -33.11 -4.66
C GLY A 340 -9.09 -32.54 -3.26
N ASP A 341 -9.40 -31.26 -3.04
CA ASP A 341 -9.45 -30.56 -1.74
C ASP A 341 -8.12 -30.47 -0.97
N LYS A 342 -7.00 -30.72 -1.64
CA LYS A 342 -5.68 -30.43 -1.05
C LYS A 342 -5.49 -28.92 -0.97
N VAL A 343 -5.18 -28.41 0.22
CA VAL A 343 -4.92 -26.98 0.45
C VAL A 343 -3.42 -26.74 0.61
N TYR A 344 -2.92 -25.69 -0.05
CA TYR A 344 -1.60 -25.12 0.17
C TYR A 344 -1.76 -23.68 0.63
N THR A 345 -1.10 -23.30 1.72
CA THR A 345 -1.08 -21.90 2.18
C THR A 345 0.26 -21.30 1.76
N ALA A 346 0.22 -20.27 0.94
CA ALA A 346 1.42 -19.62 0.43
C ALA A 346 2.06 -18.76 1.53
N THR A 347 3.39 -18.68 1.51
CA THR A 347 4.12 -17.70 2.32
C THR A 347 4.16 -16.34 1.62
N THR A 348 4.60 -15.31 2.32
CA THR A 348 4.76 -13.95 1.78
C THR A 348 5.68 -13.82 0.57
N LYS A 349 6.64 -14.74 0.37
CA LYS A 349 7.59 -14.72 -0.76
C LYS A 349 7.75 -16.10 -1.38
N ASP A 350 6.70 -16.58 -2.05
CA ASP A 350 6.61 -17.95 -2.55
C ASP A 350 6.68 -18.02 -4.08
N LEU A 351 7.19 -19.14 -4.58
CA LEU A 351 7.19 -19.47 -6.00
C LEU A 351 6.55 -20.84 -6.17
N ILE A 352 5.30 -20.83 -6.61
CA ILE A 352 4.49 -22.03 -6.77
C ILE A 352 4.37 -22.33 -8.26
N GLU A 353 4.98 -23.42 -8.69
CA GLU A 353 4.98 -23.85 -10.08
C GLU A 353 3.97 -24.97 -10.33
N ASN A 354 3.60 -25.15 -11.60
CA ASN A 354 2.75 -26.26 -12.06
C ASN A 354 1.37 -26.31 -11.37
N VAL A 355 0.77 -25.15 -11.07
CA VAL A 355 -0.58 -25.09 -10.53
C VAL A 355 -1.57 -25.54 -11.62
N PRO A 356 -2.33 -26.62 -11.39
CA PRO A 356 -3.19 -27.20 -12.41
C PRO A 356 -4.46 -26.37 -12.58
N LYS A 357 -5.07 -26.50 -13.75
CA LYS A 357 -6.41 -25.97 -14.00
C LYS A 357 -7.42 -26.52 -12.97
N GLY A 358 -8.37 -25.68 -12.58
CA GLY A 358 -9.40 -26.02 -11.59
C GLY A 358 -8.99 -25.75 -10.15
N THR A 359 -7.74 -25.34 -9.89
CA THR A 359 -7.31 -24.88 -8.57
C THR A 359 -8.06 -23.60 -8.21
N VAL A 360 -8.64 -23.53 -7.01
CA VAL A 360 -9.23 -22.29 -6.48
C VAL A 360 -8.12 -21.49 -5.81
N PHE A 361 -7.86 -20.31 -6.34
CA PHE A 361 -7.11 -19.28 -5.65
C PHE A 361 -8.01 -18.62 -4.61
N PHE A 362 -7.53 -18.48 -3.39
CA PHE A 362 -8.23 -17.82 -2.28
C PHE A 362 -7.27 -16.81 -1.66
N GLN A 363 -7.68 -15.54 -1.60
CA GLN A 363 -6.92 -14.48 -0.96
C GLN A 363 -7.80 -13.68 -0.03
N GLN A 364 -7.25 -13.37 1.14
CA GLN A 364 -7.78 -12.37 2.06
C GLN A 364 -6.72 -11.29 2.23
N ALA A 365 -7.04 -10.07 1.81
CA ALA A 365 -6.26 -8.89 2.17
C ALA A 365 -6.84 -8.32 3.47
N GLY A 366 -6.00 -8.06 4.45
CA GLY A 366 -6.36 -7.61 5.79
C GLY A 366 -6.88 -6.18 5.82
N GLY A 367 -7.62 -5.86 6.88
CA GLY A 367 -8.03 -4.49 7.15
C GLY A 367 -6.91 -3.66 7.79
N GLY A 368 -7.09 -2.34 7.81
CA GLY A 368 -6.17 -1.43 8.49
C GLY A 368 -6.40 -1.37 9.99
N GLY A 369 -5.47 -0.76 10.72
CA GLY A 369 -5.57 -0.56 12.17
C GLY A 369 -6.65 0.45 12.58
N GLY A 370 -7.22 0.27 13.76
CA GLY A 370 -8.17 1.22 14.35
C GLY A 370 -7.48 2.40 15.05
N TYR A 371 -8.25 3.47 15.31
CA TYR A 371 -7.80 4.64 16.06
C TYR A 371 -8.70 4.88 17.27
N GLY A 372 -8.09 5.09 18.45
CA GLY A 372 -8.85 5.39 19.66
C GLY A 372 -9.44 4.16 20.34
N GLU A 373 -9.92 4.30 21.57
CA GLU A 373 -10.54 3.19 22.29
C GLU A 373 -11.86 2.75 21.61
N PRO A 374 -12.03 1.46 21.28
CA PRO A 374 -13.25 0.97 20.63
C PRO A 374 -14.57 1.34 21.35
N TYR A 375 -14.56 1.37 22.68
CA TYR A 375 -15.74 1.77 23.46
C TYR A 375 -16.14 3.24 23.29
N GLY A 376 -15.26 4.07 22.72
CA GLY A 376 -15.55 5.44 22.29
C GLY A 376 -16.43 5.52 21.05
N ARG A 377 -16.47 4.46 20.21
CA ARG A 377 -17.30 4.44 19.00
C ARG A 377 -18.78 4.50 19.36
N SER A 378 -19.56 5.31 18.64
CA SER A 378 -21.01 5.38 18.80
C SER A 378 -21.66 4.00 18.59
N PRO A 379 -22.54 3.54 19.50
CA PRO A 379 -23.28 2.29 19.33
C PRO A 379 -24.09 2.23 18.03
N GLU A 380 -24.59 3.38 17.56
CA GLU A 380 -25.33 3.49 16.30
C GLU A 380 -24.43 3.20 15.10
N LYS A 381 -23.17 3.69 15.09
CA LYS A 381 -22.21 3.35 14.03
C LYS A 381 -21.88 1.86 14.03
N VAL A 382 -21.65 1.29 15.21
CA VAL A 382 -21.40 -0.16 15.34
C VAL A 382 -22.61 -0.97 14.85
N PHE A 383 -23.83 -0.56 15.21
CA PHE A 383 -25.05 -1.19 14.70
C PHE A 383 -25.16 -1.10 13.16
N GLN A 384 -24.76 0.03 12.57
CA GLN A 384 -24.71 0.17 11.11
C GLN A 384 -23.67 -0.77 10.49
N ASP A 385 -22.49 -0.88 11.08
CA ASP A 385 -21.45 -1.80 10.63
C ASP A 385 -21.97 -3.26 10.64
N VAL A 386 -22.72 -3.66 11.67
CA VAL A 386 -23.33 -4.99 11.74
C VAL A 386 -24.49 -5.17 10.77
N ARG A 387 -25.33 -4.15 10.60
CA ARG A 387 -26.43 -4.18 9.63
C ARG A 387 -25.95 -4.31 8.19
N ASN A 388 -24.78 -3.75 7.90
CA ASN A 388 -24.14 -3.86 6.59
C ASN A 388 -23.29 -5.13 6.47
N GLU A 389 -23.32 -6.03 7.46
CA GLU A 389 -22.59 -7.31 7.48
C GLU A 389 -21.06 -7.18 7.41
N VAL A 390 -20.53 -5.98 7.64
CA VAL A 390 -19.07 -5.72 7.65
C VAL A 390 -18.44 -5.95 9.02
N LEU A 391 -19.27 -6.06 10.06
CA LEU A 391 -18.91 -6.44 11.42
C LEU A 391 -19.90 -7.50 11.92
N SER A 392 -19.42 -8.56 12.57
CA SER A 392 -20.32 -9.55 13.15
C SER A 392 -20.91 -9.07 14.48
N PRO A 393 -22.12 -9.53 14.86
CA PRO A 393 -22.71 -9.24 16.18
C PRO A 393 -21.78 -9.65 17.35
N ASP A 394 -21.03 -10.74 17.18
CA ASP A 394 -20.09 -11.23 18.18
C ASP A 394 -18.91 -10.28 18.37
N GLN A 395 -18.31 -9.77 17.27
CA GLN A 395 -17.25 -8.77 17.37
C GLN A 395 -17.78 -7.41 17.84
N ALA A 396 -19.01 -7.02 17.48
CA ALA A 396 -19.66 -5.83 18.02
C ALA A 396 -19.74 -5.86 19.56
N ARG A 397 -20.15 -7.01 20.13
CA ARG A 397 -20.18 -7.21 21.58
C ARG A 397 -18.78 -7.23 22.18
N LYS A 398 -17.86 -8.01 21.58
CA LYS A 398 -16.53 -8.26 22.13
C LYS A 398 -15.60 -7.05 22.07
N LEU A 399 -15.56 -6.36 20.93
CA LEU A 399 -14.60 -5.28 20.70
C LEU A 399 -15.17 -3.92 21.10
N TYR A 400 -16.45 -3.67 20.83
CA TYR A 400 -17.07 -2.36 21.04
C TYR A 400 -18.02 -2.30 22.25
N GLY A 401 -18.28 -3.44 22.90
CA GLY A 401 -19.26 -3.52 23.99
C GLY A 401 -20.69 -3.21 23.55
N VAL A 402 -21.02 -3.41 22.26
CA VAL A 402 -22.33 -3.10 21.68
C VAL A 402 -23.11 -4.37 21.45
N VAL A 403 -24.35 -4.41 21.94
CA VAL A 403 -25.20 -5.60 21.86
C VAL A 403 -26.31 -5.39 20.87
N ILE A 404 -26.44 -6.35 19.96
CA ILE A 404 -27.43 -6.33 18.90
C ILE A 404 -28.28 -7.58 19.04
N ASN A 405 -29.60 -7.39 19.07
CA ASN A 405 -30.54 -8.48 19.00
C ASN A 405 -30.61 -8.95 17.54
N VAL A 406 -30.03 -10.12 17.25
CA VAL A 406 -29.92 -10.65 15.87
C VAL A 406 -31.25 -11.09 15.28
N GLU A 407 -32.25 -11.44 16.09
CA GLU A 407 -33.57 -11.87 15.61
C GLU A 407 -34.40 -10.68 15.10
N THR A 408 -34.29 -9.55 15.80
CA THR A 408 -35.05 -8.33 15.49
C THR A 408 -34.22 -7.30 14.72
N MET A 409 -32.91 -7.53 14.60
CA MET A 409 -31.91 -6.61 14.09
C MET A 409 -32.02 -5.22 14.73
N THR A 410 -32.00 -5.18 16.06
CA THR A 410 -32.09 -3.93 16.84
C THR A 410 -30.94 -3.77 17.85
N LEU A 411 -30.56 -2.53 18.12
CA LEU A 411 -29.57 -2.18 19.14
C LEU A 411 -30.16 -2.30 20.55
N ASP A 412 -29.57 -3.15 21.39
CA ASP A 412 -29.89 -3.24 22.81
C ASP A 412 -29.09 -2.18 23.57
N ARG A 413 -29.73 -1.02 23.79
CA ARG A 413 -29.10 0.13 24.46
C ARG A 413 -28.78 -0.16 25.91
N GLN A 414 -29.68 -0.84 26.63
CA GLN A 414 -29.52 -1.08 28.05
C GLN A 414 -28.33 -2.02 28.32
N GLU A 415 -28.26 -3.13 27.59
CA GLU A 415 -27.15 -4.07 27.74
C GLU A 415 -25.83 -3.47 27.23
N THR A 416 -25.87 -2.67 26.16
CA THR A 416 -24.67 -1.93 25.68
C THR A 416 -24.12 -0.99 26.76
N GLU A 417 -24.99 -0.25 27.45
CA GLU A 417 -24.59 0.62 28.57
C GLU A 417 -24.02 -0.19 29.75
N ASN A 418 -24.66 -1.31 30.11
CA ASN A 418 -24.19 -2.20 31.17
C ASN A 418 -22.79 -2.77 30.86
N LEU A 419 -22.56 -3.24 29.64
CA LEU A 419 -21.25 -3.76 29.24
C LEU A 419 -20.19 -2.67 29.28
N ARG A 420 -20.45 -1.50 28.66
CA ARG A 420 -19.47 -0.41 28.60
C ARG A 420 -19.15 0.20 29.96
N THR A 421 -20.09 0.21 30.91
CA THR A 421 -19.81 0.64 32.29
C THR A 421 -18.93 -0.36 33.04
N GLY A 422 -19.09 -1.66 32.80
CA GLY A 422 -18.21 -2.71 33.34
C GLY A 422 -16.76 -2.64 32.83
N PHE A 423 -16.53 -2.10 31.63
CA PHE A 423 -15.19 -1.88 31.05
C PHE A 423 -14.51 -0.57 31.49
N LYS A 424 -15.22 0.35 32.15
CA LYS A 424 -14.68 1.65 32.61
C LYS A 424 -14.06 1.61 34.02
N ILE A 425 -13.92 0.42 34.61
CA ILE A 425 -13.25 0.15 35.89
C ILE A 425 -11.89 -0.46 35.58
#